data_AF-A0A1B6CRK2-F1
#
_entry.id   AF-A0A1B6CRK2-F1
#
_cell.length_a   1.000
_cell.length_b   1.000
_cell.length_c   1.000
_cell.angle_alpha   90.00
_cell.angle_beta   90.00
_cell.angle_gamma   90.00
#
_symmetry.space_group_name_H-M   'P 1'
#
loop_
_entity.id
_entity.type
_entity.pdbx_description
1 polymer ?
#
loop_
_entity_poly.entity_id
_entity_poly.type
_entity_poly.pdbx_seq_one_letter_code
_entity_poly.pdbx_strand_id
1 'polypeptide(L)'
;RMLEDQGLENIGCIIVDELHLLGDPNRGYLLELLLTKIKYISHKDSSFNIQIVGMSATLPNLQDLANWLEAALYTTNFRPVPLQEYLKIDSTILNASDLTVKCSLKPSIYIKDDKENVIYLCLETILNGHSV
;
A
#
# COMPACT_ATOMS: atom_id res chain seq x y z
N ARG A 1 8.86 0.65 -27.88
CA ARG A 1 9.22 2.07 -28.07
C ARG A 1 10.54 2.38 -27.38
N MET A 2 10.66 2.64 -26.08
CA MET A 2 11.99 2.97 -25.50
C MET A 2 13.09 1.89 -25.70
N LEU A 3 12.73 0.59 -25.72
CA LEU A 3 13.63 -0.52 -26.09
C LEU A 3 14.02 -0.53 -27.58
N GLU A 4 13.12 -0.06 -28.45
CA GLU A 4 13.28 -0.03 -29.90
C GLU A 4 14.04 1.25 -30.34
N ASP A 5 13.88 2.33 -29.58
CA ASP A 5 14.41 3.66 -29.87
C ASP A 5 15.79 3.92 -29.21
N GLN A 6 16.46 2.87 -28.69
CA GLN A 6 17.74 2.93 -27.95
C GLN A 6 17.76 3.82 -26.68
N GLY A 7 16.67 4.52 -26.34
CA GLY A 7 16.62 5.46 -25.21
C GLY A 7 16.81 4.89 -23.80
N LEU A 8 17.05 3.58 -23.64
CA LEU A 8 17.40 2.95 -22.36
C LEU A 8 18.72 3.41 -21.78
N GLU A 9 19.67 3.80 -22.64
CA GLU A 9 20.99 4.30 -22.23
C GLU A 9 20.90 5.60 -21.41
N ASN A 10 19.77 6.30 -21.52
CA ASN A 10 19.51 7.54 -20.79
C ASN A 10 18.80 7.30 -19.44
N ILE A 11 18.43 6.05 -19.11
CA ILE A 11 17.72 5.72 -17.88
C ILE A 11 18.74 5.26 -16.83
N GLY A 12 18.92 6.05 -15.76
CA GLY A 12 19.77 5.67 -14.63
C GLY A 12 19.01 4.94 -13.51
N CYS A 13 17.71 5.19 -13.35
CA CYS A 13 16.93 4.64 -12.24
C CYS A 13 15.46 4.45 -12.62
N ILE A 14 14.84 3.42 -12.05
CA ILE A 14 13.41 3.13 -12.14
C ILE A 14 12.87 2.99 -10.72
N ILE A 15 11.89 3.82 -10.40
CA ILE A 15 11.19 3.79 -9.12
C ILE A 15 9.83 3.12 -9.36
N VAL A 16 9.59 2.02 -8.65
CA VAL A 16 8.31 1.31 -8.68
C VAL A 16 7.61 1.53 -7.36
N ASP A 17 6.55 2.32 -7.39
CA ASP A 17 5.62 2.43 -6.27
C ASP A 17 4.62 1.27 -6.30
N GLU A 18 4.08 0.93 -5.13
CA GLU A 18 3.13 -0.17 -4.94
C GLU A 18 3.55 -1.50 -5.58
N LEU A 19 4.80 -1.90 -5.34
CA LEU A 19 5.38 -3.12 -5.88
C LEU A 19 4.59 -4.40 -5.49
N HIS A 20 3.77 -4.35 -4.44
CA HIS A 20 2.81 -5.43 -4.12
C HIS A 20 1.80 -5.73 -5.23
N LEU A 21 1.56 -4.79 -6.16
CA LEU A 21 0.75 -5.01 -7.35
C LEU A 21 1.34 -6.03 -8.33
N LEU A 22 2.59 -6.48 -8.12
CA LEU A 22 3.16 -7.60 -8.87
C LEU A 22 2.32 -8.88 -8.69
N GLY A 23 1.64 -9.04 -7.55
CA GLY A 23 0.69 -10.12 -7.31
C GLY A 23 -0.71 -9.92 -7.91
N ASP A 24 -0.98 -8.79 -8.58
CA ASP A 24 -2.29 -8.52 -9.18
C ASP A 24 -2.55 -9.48 -10.37
N PRO A 25 -3.69 -10.20 -10.37
CA PRO A 25 -3.96 -11.23 -11.37
C PRO A 25 -4.21 -10.67 -12.79
N ASN A 26 -4.59 -9.40 -12.91
CA ASN A 26 -4.93 -8.80 -14.19
C ASN A 26 -3.73 -8.09 -14.84
N ARG A 27 -2.87 -7.46 -14.04
CA ARG A 27 -1.83 -6.55 -14.52
C ARG A 27 -0.45 -6.77 -13.90
N GLY A 28 -0.33 -7.53 -12.81
CA GLY A 28 0.94 -7.77 -12.13
C GLY A 28 2.01 -8.37 -13.03
N TYR A 29 1.61 -9.26 -13.94
CA TYR A 29 2.50 -9.87 -14.93
C TYR A 29 3.19 -8.86 -15.86
N LEU A 30 2.56 -7.70 -16.13
CA LEU A 30 3.18 -6.66 -16.97
C LEU A 30 4.34 -5.99 -16.22
N LEU A 31 4.17 -5.76 -14.92
CA LEU A 31 5.21 -5.19 -14.07
C LEU A 31 6.37 -6.18 -13.89
N GLU A 32 6.05 -7.46 -13.64
CA GLU A 32 7.04 -8.53 -13.58
C GLU A 32 7.85 -8.63 -14.88
N LEU A 33 7.17 -8.62 -16.03
CA LEU A 33 7.81 -8.69 -17.33
C LEU A 33 8.69 -7.46 -17.61
N LEU A 34 8.25 -6.27 -17.22
CA LEU A 34 9.02 -5.04 -17.35
C LEU A 34 10.32 -5.12 -16.54
N LEU A 35 10.23 -5.46 -15.26
CA LEU A 35 11.38 -5.56 -14.35
C LEU A 35 12.35 -6.66 -14.80
N THR A 36 11.82 -7.80 -15.26
CA THR A 36 12.63 -8.90 -15.81
C THR A 36 13.41 -8.46 -17.04
N LYS A 37 12.79 -7.69 -17.96
CA LYS A 37 13.45 -7.17 -19.16
C LYS A 37 14.58 -6.20 -18.82
N ILE A 38 14.33 -5.28 -17.88
CA ILE A 38 15.35 -4.33 -17.41
C ILE A 38 16.52 -5.10 -16.82
N LYS A 39 16.24 -6.03 -15.90
CA LYS A 39 17.26 -6.86 -15.26
C LYS A 39 18.08 -7.64 -16.29
N TYR A 40 17.41 -8.28 -17.26
CA TYR A 40 18.07 -9.04 -18.32
C TYR A 40 19.03 -8.18 -19.14
N ILE A 41 18.64 -6.95 -19.49
CA ILE A 41 19.47 -6.04 -20.29
C ILE A 41 20.68 -5.57 -19.49
N SER A 42 20.49 -5.17 -18.22
CA SER A 42 21.59 -4.76 -17.34
C SER A 42 22.61 -5.88 -17.11
N HIS A 43 22.17 -7.14 -17.07
CA HIS A 43 23.07 -8.31 -16.98
C HIS A 43 23.79 -8.62 -18.29
N LYS A 44 23.14 -8.38 -19.43
CA LYS A 44 23.70 -8.70 -20.76
C LYS A 44 24.75 -7.69 -21.22
N ASP A 45 24.56 -6.42 -20.89
CA ASP A 45 25.42 -5.34 -21.33
C ASP A 45 25.73 -4.40 -20.16
N SER A 46 27.00 -4.42 -19.74
CA SER A 46 27.51 -3.66 -18.59
C SER A 46 27.46 -2.15 -18.78
N SER A 47 27.20 -1.66 -20.00
CA SER A 47 26.96 -0.22 -20.24
C SER A 47 25.61 0.24 -19.68
N PHE A 48 24.66 -0.68 -19.44
CA PHE A 48 23.36 -0.39 -18.85
C PHE A 48 23.38 -0.76 -17.36
N ASN A 49 23.57 0.23 -16.50
CA ASN A 49 23.45 0.04 -15.05
C ASN A 49 22.24 0.81 -14.52
N ILE A 50 21.06 0.21 -14.64
CA ILE A 50 19.79 0.80 -14.21
C ILE A 50 19.49 0.39 -12.77
N GLN A 51 19.45 1.37 -11.86
CA GLN A 51 19.06 1.12 -10.46
C GLN A 51 17.55 0.93 -10.34
N ILE A 52 17.11 -0.13 -9.68
CA ILE A 52 15.69 -0.36 -9.37
C ILE A 52 15.45 -0.04 -7.89
N VAL A 53 14.47 0.83 -7.62
CA VAL A 53 14.00 1.14 -6.26
C VAL A 53 12.52 0.78 -6.17
N GLY A 54 12.20 -0.24 -5.37
CA GLY A 54 10.84 -0.71 -5.15
C GLY A 54 10.29 -0.25 -3.81
N MET A 55 9.09 0.32 -3.79
CA MET A 55 8.34 0.67 -2.59
C MET A 55 7.04 -0.13 -2.54
N SER A 56 6.65 -0.58 -1.36
CA SER A 56 5.47 -1.41 -1.19
C SER A 56 4.93 -1.34 0.23
N ALA A 57 3.63 -1.60 0.39
CA ALA A 57 3.05 -2.05 1.65
C ALA A 57 3.62 -3.40 2.11
N THR A 58 3.22 -3.84 3.31
CA THR A 58 3.66 -5.10 3.91
C THR A 58 3.30 -6.31 3.03
N LEU A 59 4.33 -6.98 2.53
CA LEU A 59 4.23 -8.21 1.73
C LEU A 59 4.85 -9.39 2.50
N PRO A 60 4.23 -10.58 2.50
CA PRO A 60 4.77 -11.75 3.19
C PRO A 60 6.04 -12.31 2.52
N ASN A 61 6.18 -12.17 1.20
CA ASN A 61 7.27 -12.72 0.39
C ASN A 61 8.33 -11.67 -0.03
N LEU A 62 8.51 -10.63 0.79
CA LEU A 62 9.37 -9.50 0.46
C LEU A 62 10.85 -9.90 0.28
N GLN A 63 11.32 -10.92 0.99
CA GLN A 63 12.68 -11.44 0.84
C GLN A 63 12.90 -12.07 -0.54
N ASP A 64 11.93 -12.83 -1.05
CA ASP A 64 12.02 -13.45 -2.38
C ASP A 64 12.08 -12.40 -3.48
N LEU A 65 11.30 -11.33 -3.31
CA LEU A 65 11.27 -10.19 -4.21
C LEU A 65 12.62 -9.44 -4.21
N ALA A 66 13.19 -9.18 -3.03
CA ALA A 66 14.50 -8.57 -2.89
C ALA A 66 15.61 -9.42 -3.52
N ASN A 67 15.55 -10.75 -3.31
CA ASN A 67 16.49 -11.70 -3.93
C ASN A 67 16.33 -11.71 -5.46
N TRP A 68 15.11 -11.71 -5.98
CA TRP A 68 14.83 -11.66 -7.41
C TRP A 68 15.36 -10.38 -8.06
N LEU A 69 15.20 -9.23 -7.40
CA LEU A 69 15.70 -7.95 -7.88
C LEU A 69 17.18 -7.69 -7.56
N GLU A 70 17.85 -8.60 -6.84
CA GLU A 70 19.22 -8.39 -6.34
C GLU A 70 19.36 -7.08 -5.55
N ALA A 71 18.32 -6.74 -4.78
CA ALA A 71 18.18 -5.47 -4.10
C ALA A 71 18.44 -5.59 -2.58
N ALA A 72 18.92 -4.51 -1.98
CA ALA A 72 18.96 -4.38 -0.53
C ALA A 72 17.54 -4.22 0.02
N LEU A 73 17.23 -4.91 1.11
CA LEU A 73 15.92 -4.87 1.74
C LEU A 73 15.90 -3.95 2.97
N TYR A 74 14.94 -3.03 3.02
CA TYR A 74 14.65 -2.20 4.18
C TYR A 74 13.17 -2.35 4.56
N THR A 75 12.90 -2.58 5.84
CA THR A 75 11.54 -2.70 6.38
C THR A 75 11.40 -1.89 7.66
N THR A 76 10.24 -1.26 7.85
CA THR A 76 9.92 -0.49 9.06
C THR A 76 8.42 -0.47 9.28
N ASN A 77 8.00 -0.44 10.55
CA ASN A 77 6.60 -0.23 10.96
C ASN A 77 6.36 1.21 11.44
N PHE A 78 7.32 2.11 11.20
CA PHE A 78 7.22 3.50 11.64
C PHE A 78 6.07 4.21 10.92
N ARG A 79 5.15 4.78 11.71
CA ARG A 79 4.05 5.62 11.23
C ARG A 79 4.02 6.91 12.04
N PRO A 80 4.29 8.09 11.44
CA PRO A 80 4.33 9.37 12.16
C PRO A 80 3.03 9.69 12.91
N VAL A 81 1.89 9.33 12.33
CA VAL A 81 0.56 9.46 12.95
C VAL A 81 0.06 8.05 13.26
N PRO A 82 -0.03 7.65 14.54
CA PRO A 82 -0.50 6.33 14.94
C PRO A 82 -1.88 6.02 14.34
N LEU A 83 -2.04 4.82 13.79
CA LEU A 83 -3.35 4.33 13.38
C LEU A 83 -4.04 3.71 14.59
N GLN A 84 -5.26 4.15 14.86
CA GLN A 84 -6.13 3.53 15.85
C GLN A 84 -7.17 2.67 15.14
N GLU A 85 -7.15 1.37 15.41
CA GLU A 85 -8.03 0.40 14.75
C GLU A 85 -9.11 -0.08 15.71
N TYR A 86 -10.38 0.04 15.27
CA TYR A 86 -11.55 -0.31 16.06
C TYR A 86 -12.54 -1.15 15.24
N LEU A 87 -13.30 -1.98 15.94
CA LEU A 87 -14.42 -2.76 15.39
C LEU A 87 -15.72 -2.25 16.00
N LYS A 88 -16.70 -1.93 15.14
CA LYS A 88 -18.05 -1.57 15.58
C LYS A 88 -18.97 -2.79 15.44
N ILE A 89 -19.61 -3.20 16.53
CA ILE A 89 -20.68 -4.19 16.55
C ILE A 89 -21.89 -3.54 17.22
N ASP A 90 -22.97 -3.35 16.46
CA ASP A 90 -24.15 -2.60 16.88
C ASP A 90 -23.79 -1.20 17.41
N SER A 91 -23.92 -0.99 18.71
CA SER A 91 -23.56 0.25 19.42
C SER A 91 -22.29 0.12 20.26
N THR A 92 -21.50 -0.93 20.07
CA THR A 92 -20.28 -1.19 20.85
C THR A 92 -19.05 -1.03 19.96
N ILE A 93 -18.04 -0.32 20.45
CA ILE A 93 -16.76 -0.13 19.79
C ILE A 93 -15.70 -0.92 20.57
N LEU A 94 -15.03 -1.84 19.88
CA LEU A 94 -13.99 -2.70 20.42
C LEU A 94 -12.62 -2.30 19.86
N ASN A 95 -11.56 -2.48 20.65
CA ASN A 95 -10.18 -2.43 20.16
C ASN A 95 -9.93 -3.59 19.18
N ALA A 96 -9.38 -3.31 17.99
CA ALA A 96 -9.15 -4.36 16.99
C ALA A 96 -8.09 -5.39 17.41
N SER A 97 -7.13 -4.99 18.26
CA SER A 97 -6.01 -5.83 18.68
C SER A 97 -6.37 -6.91 19.70
N ASP A 98 -7.29 -6.63 20.61
CA ASP A 98 -7.61 -7.51 21.75
C ASP A 98 -9.12 -7.72 21.98
N LEU A 99 -9.96 -7.14 21.13
CA LEU A 99 -11.43 -7.20 21.19
C LEU A 99 -12.03 -6.65 22.51
N THR A 100 -11.26 -5.91 23.29
CA THR A 100 -11.76 -5.28 24.52
C THR A 100 -12.68 -4.11 24.21
N VAL A 101 -13.72 -3.92 25.03
CA VAL A 101 -14.68 -2.83 24.85
C VAL A 101 -14.00 -1.50 25.15
N LYS A 102 -13.89 -0.64 24.12
CA LYS A 102 -13.41 0.73 24.28
C LYS A 102 -14.53 1.64 24.78
N CYS A 103 -15.68 1.62 24.09
CA CYS A 103 -16.84 2.42 24.46
C CYS A 103 -18.12 1.90 23.79
N SER A 104 -19.25 2.48 24.17
CA SER A 104 -20.51 2.32 23.46
C SER A 104 -20.92 3.63 22.80
N LEU A 105 -21.31 3.55 21.53
CA LEU A 105 -21.83 4.65 20.73
C LEU A 105 -23.13 5.16 21.32
N LYS A 106 -23.20 6.47 21.57
CA LYS A 106 -24.39 7.14 22.09
C LYS A 106 -24.74 8.31 21.18
N PRO A 107 -25.53 8.06 20.10
CA PRO A 107 -25.88 9.11 19.17
C PRO A 107 -26.59 10.27 19.86
N SER A 108 -26.02 11.46 19.77
CA SER A 108 -26.64 12.70 20.26
C SER A 108 -27.82 13.15 19.38
N ILE A 109 -27.85 12.71 18.12
CA ILE A 109 -28.87 13.03 17.12
C ILE A 109 -29.38 11.71 16.56
N TYR A 110 -30.71 11.53 16.55
CA TYR A 110 -31.34 10.40 15.89
C TYR A 110 -31.58 10.73 14.41
N ILE A 111 -30.96 9.96 13.52
CA ILE A 111 -31.11 10.11 12.07
C ILE A 111 -32.01 8.99 11.57
N LYS A 112 -33.09 9.37 10.88
CA LYS A 112 -34.01 8.40 10.28
C LYS A 112 -33.25 7.56 9.24
N ASP A 113 -33.48 6.24 9.27
CA ASP A 113 -32.89 5.25 8.37
C ASP A 113 -31.36 5.01 8.51
N ASP A 114 -30.73 5.45 9.60
CA ASP A 114 -29.31 5.18 9.90
C ASP A 114 -29.12 4.00 10.89
N LYS A 115 -29.51 2.79 10.48
CA LYS A 115 -29.47 1.59 11.37
C LYS A 115 -28.07 1.27 11.90
N GLU A 116 -27.05 1.55 11.09
CA GLU A 116 -25.66 1.24 11.40
C GLU A 116 -24.89 2.45 11.97
N ASN A 117 -25.57 3.57 12.24
CA ASN A 117 -24.96 4.80 12.74
C ASN A 117 -23.80 5.32 11.84
N VAL A 118 -23.83 5.01 10.54
CA VAL A 118 -22.79 5.42 9.58
C VAL A 118 -22.90 6.92 9.33
N ILE A 119 -24.12 7.41 9.14
CA ILE A 119 -24.37 8.84 8.94
C ILE A 119 -24.00 9.61 10.20
N TYR A 120 -24.36 9.08 11.37
CA TYR A 120 -23.98 9.66 12.66
C TYR A 120 -22.46 9.80 12.82
N LEU A 121 -21.68 8.75 12.56
CA LEU A 121 -20.22 8.77 12.70
C LEU A 121 -19.57 9.79 11.74
N CYS A 122 -20.06 9.85 10.50
CA CYS A 122 -19.59 10.85 9.54
C CYS A 122 -19.91 12.28 10.01
N LEU A 123 -21.15 12.50 10.48
CA LEU A 123 -21.58 13.81 10.98
C LEU A 123 -20.80 14.25 12.22
N GLU A 124 -20.60 13.36 13.19
CA GLU A 124 -19.79 13.62 14.39
C GLU A 124 -18.36 14.02 14.00
N THR A 125 -17.76 13.34 13.03
CA THR A 125 -16.41 13.65 12.52
C THR A 125 -16.35 15.05 11.91
N ILE A 126 -17.32 15.39 11.05
CA ILE A 126 -17.39 16.71 10.39
C ILE A 126 -17.68 17.83 11.40
N LEU A 127 -18.59 17.61 12.36
CA LEU A 127 -18.92 18.58 13.40
C LEU A 127 -17.74 18.88 14.32
N ASN A 128 -16.85 17.90 14.54
CA ASN A 128 -15.58 18.10 15.26
C ASN A 128 -14.49 18.78 14.39
N GLY A 129 -14.80 19.15 13.15
CA GLY A 129 -13.87 19.83 12.24
C GLY A 129 -12.87 18.87 11.56
N HIS A 130 -13.20 17.59 11.45
CA HIS A 130 -12.39 16.57 10.79
C HIS A 130 -13.03 16.09 9.48
N SER A 131 -12.27 15.35 8.67
CA SER A 131 -12.75 14.71 7.43
C SER A 131 -12.90 13.21 7.61
N VAL A 132 -13.90 12.63 6.94
CA VAL A 132 -14.17 11.19 6.85
C VAL A 132 -14.19 10.76 5.39
#